data_AF-A0A1Z8U1D0-F1
#
_entry.id   AF-A0A1Z8U1D0-F1
#
_cell.length_a   1.000
_cell.length_b   1.000
_cell.length_c   1.000
_cell.angle_alpha   90.00
_cell.angle_beta   90.00
_cell.angle_gamma   90.00
#
_symmetry.space_group_name_H-M   'P 1'
#
loop_
_entity.id
_entity.type
_entity.pdbx_description
1 polymer ?
#
loop_
_entity_poly.entity_id
_entity_poly.type
_entity_poly.pdbx_seq_one_letter_code
_entity_poly.pdbx_strand_id
1 'polypeptide(L)'
;MSHLRKQMLDAVRDHAQAHIDKHRMNVEIYLTNPVGVGEHSEVMDEIEKQLEIMSKYEDHLEMLDKYFNEYQDPVNLTEDNP
;
A
#
# COMPACT_ATOMS: atom_id res chain seq x y z
N MET A 1 -14.28 -6.62 17.88
CA MET A 1 -14.19 -6.08 16.50
C MET A 1 -15.32 -6.67 15.65
N SER A 2 -16.06 -5.88 14.87
CA SER A 2 -17.05 -6.45 13.94
C SER A 2 -16.32 -7.17 12.80
N HIS A 3 -16.78 -8.37 12.45
CA HIS A 3 -16.19 -9.20 11.39
C HIS A 3 -16.05 -8.41 10.07
N LEU A 4 -17.06 -7.60 9.75
CA LEU A 4 -17.10 -6.75 8.56
C LEU A 4 -16.01 -5.66 8.58
N ARG A 5 -15.75 -5.02 9.74
CA ARG A 5 -14.67 -4.01 9.85
C ARG A 5 -13.32 -4.61 9.48
N LYS A 6 -13.03 -5.79 10.02
CA LYS A 6 -11.76 -6.49 9.73
C LYS A 6 -11.66 -6.83 8.24
N GLN A 7 -12.69 -7.44 7.67
CA GLN A 7 -12.70 -7.79 6.23
C GLN A 7 -12.51 -6.58 5.32
N MET A 8 -13.10 -5.44 5.65
CA MET A 8 -12.92 -4.22 4.87
C MET A 8 -11.49 -3.68 4.96
N LEU A 9 -10.88 -3.68 6.14
CA LEU A 9 -9.49 -3.23 6.32
C LEU A 9 -8.51 -4.17 5.62
N ASP A 10 -8.72 -5.48 5.74
CA ASP A 10 -7.92 -6.50 5.06
C ASP A 10 -8.02 -6.34 3.53
N ALA A 11 -9.23 -6.16 2.99
CA ALA A 11 -9.43 -5.96 1.55
C ALA A 11 -8.74 -4.68 1.01
N VAL A 12 -8.73 -3.59 1.79
CA VAL A 12 -8.02 -2.36 1.39
C VAL A 12 -6.51 -2.57 1.44
N ARG A 13 -5.99 -3.30 2.43
CA ARG A 13 -4.56 -3.66 2.53
C ARG A 13 -4.14 -4.50 1.32
N ASP A 14 -4.89 -5.55 1.01
CA ASP A 14 -4.61 -6.44 -0.13
C ASP A 14 -4.62 -5.66 -1.47
N HIS A 15 -5.57 -4.74 -1.64
CA HIS A 15 -5.65 -3.91 -2.83
C HIS A 15 -4.44 -2.97 -2.96
N ALA A 16 -4.01 -2.33 -1.87
CA ALA A 16 -2.82 -1.47 -1.87
C ALA A 16 -1.54 -2.27 -2.21
N GLN A 17 -1.36 -3.43 -1.59
CA GLN A 17 -0.23 -4.33 -1.87
C GLN A 17 -0.21 -4.78 -3.32
N ALA A 18 -1.37 -5.18 -3.88
CA ALA A 18 -1.46 -5.59 -5.27
C ALA A 18 -1.07 -4.47 -6.25
N HIS A 19 -1.37 -3.20 -5.95
CA HIS A 19 -0.90 -2.08 -6.76
C HIS A 19 0.61 -1.89 -6.66
N ILE A 20 1.18 -1.96 -5.46
CA ILE A 20 2.63 -1.87 -5.27
C ILE A 20 3.34 -2.95 -6.08
N ASP A 21 2.88 -4.21 -5.99
CA ASP A 21 3.48 -5.33 -6.71
C ASP A 21 3.36 -5.17 -8.23
N LYS A 22 2.20 -4.72 -8.72
CA LYS A 22 1.97 -4.43 -10.14
C LYS A 22 2.93 -3.35 -10.66
N HIS A 23 3.05 -2.24 -9.95
CA HIS A 23 3.91 -1.12 -10.37
C HIS A 23 5.39 -1.47 -10.25
N ARG A 24 5.79 -2.24 -9.22
CA ARG A 24 7.13 -2.81 -9.11
C ARG A 24 7.47 -3.70 -10.31
N MET A 25 6.55 -4.58 -10.72
CA MET A 25 6.76 -5.44 -11.91
C MET A 25 6.95 -4.59 -13.19
N ASN A 26 6.19 -3.51 -13.35
CA ASN A 26 6.38 -2.61 -14.48
C ASN A 26 7.78 -1.98 -14.48
N VAL A 27 8.30 -1.56 -13.33
CA VAL A 27 9.68 -1.05 -13.20
C VAL A 27 10.69 -2.11 -13.63
N GLU A 28 10.55 -3.34 -13.16
CA GLU A 28 11.44 -4.46 -13.56
C GLU A 28 11.39 -4.72 -15.08
N ILE A 29 10.21 -4.63 -15.69
CA ILE A 29 10.06 -4.75 -17.15
C ILE A 29 10.84 -3.64 -17.87
N TYR A 30 10.72 -2.39 -17.42
CA TYR A 30 11.45 -1.26 -18.00
C TYR A 30 12.98 -1.39 -17.83
N LEU A 31 13.43 -1.90 -16.69
CA LEU A 31 14.86 -2.11 -16.41
C LEU A 31 15.46 -3.27 -17.21
N THR A 32 14.69 -4.33 -17.46
CA THR A 32 15.19 -5.56 -18.10
C THR A 32 14.96 -5.61 -19.61
N ASN A 33 13.92 -4.94 -20.10
CA ASN A 33 13.58 -4.94 -21.52
C ASN A 33 13.15 -3.54 -22.01
N PRO A 34 14.09 -2.58 -22.11
CA PRO A 34 13.79 -1.22 -22.56
C PRO A 34 13.35 -1.14 -24.03
N VAL A 35 13.46 -2.23 -24.80
CA VAL A 35 13.17 -2.27 -26.23
C VAL A 35 11.91 -3.12 -26.48
N GLY A 36 10.74 -2.50 -26.51
CA GLY A 36 9.49 -3.21 -26.86
C GLY A 36 8.20 -2.62 -26.29
N VAL A 37 8.27 -1.70 -25.32
CA VAL A 37 7.12 -0.91 -24.88
C VAL A 37 7.09 0.35 -25.75
N GLY A 38 6.15 0.41 -26.68
CA GLY A 38 6.13 1.37 -27.80
C GLY A 38 6.37 2.82 -27.40
N GLU A 39 7.08 3.53 -28.29
CA GLU A 39 7.09 5.00 -28.47
C GLU A 39 7.26 5.92 -27.24
N HIS A 40 7.71 5.43 -26.10
CA HIS A 40 8.08 6.28 -24.97
C HIS A 40 9.60 6.45 -24.94
N SER A 41 10.05 7.56 -25.54
CA SER A 41 11.46 7.97 -25.61
C SER A 41 12.15 8.10 -24.25
N GLU A 42 11.40 8.04 -23.14
CA GLU A 42 11.85 8.36 -21.79
C GLU A 42 11.48 7.24 -20.81
N VAL A 43 12.23 6.14 -20.86
CA VAL A 43 12.12 5.00 -19.93
C VAL A 43 12.24 5.46 -18.47
N MET A 44 13.06 6.49 -18.21
CA MET A 44 13.27 7.02 -16.87
C MET A 44 12.02 7.69 -16.31
N ASP A 45 11.38 8.57 -17.08
CA ASP A 45 10.11 9.22 -16.70
C ASP A 45 9.03 8.21 -16.35
N GLU A 46 8.98 7.10 -17.09
CA GLU A 46 7.98 6.08 -16.84
C GLU A 46 8.27 5.31 -15.55
N ILE A 47 9.54 5.00 -15.27
CA ILE A 47 9.97 4.43 -13.98
C ILE A 47 9.58 5.38 -12.83
N GLU A 48 9.83 6.69 -12.98
CA GLU A 48 9.49 7.69 -11.96
C GLU A 48 7.98 7.70 -11.65
N LYS A 49 7.12 7.65 -12.68
CA LYS A 49 5.66 7.54 -12.49
C LYS A 49 5.26 6.27 -11.76
N GLN A 50 5.87 5.12 -12.09
CA GLN A 50 5.56 3.88 -11.38
C GLN A 50 5.94 3.97 -9.90
N LEU A 51 7.11 4.57 -9.59
CA LEU A 51 7.57 4.79 -8.22
C LEU A 51 6.68 5.76 -7.44
N GLU A 52 6.18 6.82 -8.07
CA GLU A 52 5.22 7.76 -7.46
C GLU A 52 3.94 7.03 -7.04
N ILE A 53 3.42 6.14 -7.90
CA ILE A 53 2.23 5.35 -7.56
C ILE A 53 2.53 4.36 -6.43
N MET A 54 3.70 3.71 -6.42
CA MET A 54 4.12 2.84 -5.31
C MET A 54 4.15 3.61 -3.99
N SER A 55 4.77 4.80 -3.97
CA SER A 55 4.83 5.66 -2.78
C SER A 55 3.44 5.99 -2.24
N LYS A 56 2.50 6.33 -3.12
CA LYS A 56 1.11 6.61 -2.73
C LYS A 56 0.44 5.41 -2.03
N TYR A 57 0.63 4.20 -2.55
CA TYR A 57 0.02 3.01 -1.94
C TYR A 57 0.76 2.55 -0.69
N GLU A 58 2.06 2.78 -0.59
CA GLU A 58 2.82 2.59 0.66
C GLU A 58 2.27 3.52 1.76
N ASP A 59 2.07 4.80 1.45
CA ASP A 59 1.44 5.75 2.39
C ASP A 59 0.07 5.25 2.86
N HIS A 60 -0.73 4.64 1.97
CA HIS A 60 -2.01 4.06 2.38
C HIS A 60 -1.83 2.92 3.39
N LEU A 61 -0.84 2.04 3.19
CA LEU A 61 -0.53 0.97 4.15
C LEU A 61 -0.07 1.53 5.49
N GLU A 62 0.81 2.53 5.48
CA GLU A 62 1.26 3.22 6.70
C GLU A 62 0.09 3.88 7.44
N MET A 63 -0.85 4.50 6.72
CA MET A 63 -2.04 5.11 7.31
C MET A 63 -2.97 4.05 7.93
N LEU A 64 -3.12 2.88 7.28
CA LEU A 64 -3.85 1.75 7.87
C LEU A 64 -3.17 1.27 9.16
N ASP A 65 -1.85 1.12 9.15
CA ASP A 65 -1.07 0.69 10.31
C ASP A 65 -1.05 1.73 11.44
N LYS A 66 -1.09 3.01 11.11
CA LYS A 66 -1.04 4.09 12.11
C LYS A 66 -2.37 4.32 12.80
N TYR A 67 -3.49 4.26 12.07
CA TYR A 67 -4.80 4.67 12.58
C TYR A 67 -5.78 3.52 12.78
N PHE A 68 -5.52 2.35 12.18
CA PHE A 68 -6.45 1.23 12.17
C PHE A 68 -5.82 -0.08 12.67
N ASN A 69 -4.58 -0.06 13.15
CA ASN A 69 -3.94 -1.23 13.75
C ASN A 69 -4.64 -1.61 15.07
N GLU A 70 -4.84 -2.92 15.26
CA GLU A 70 -5.70 -3.49 16.31
C GLU A 70 -5.13 -3.30 17.73
N TYR A 71 -3.94 -2.69 17.86
CA TYR A 71 -3.15 -2.63 19.09
C TYR A 71 -3.02 -1.21 19.67
N GLN A 72 -4.16 -0.56 19.96
CA GLN A 72 -4.24 0.62 20.83
C GLN A 72 -5.47 0.56 21.76
N ASP A 73 -5.65 -0.58 22.44
CA ASP A 73 -6.54 -0.67 23.61
C ASP A 73 -5.76 -1.29 24.79
N PRO A 74 -4.99 -0.51 25.57
CA PRO A 74 -4.79 -0.86 26.97
C PRO A 74 -6.12 -0.62 27.69
N VAL A 75 -6.88 -1.70 27.82
CA VAL A 75 -7.94 -1.94 28.80
C VAL A 75 -8.00 -0.87 29.91
N ASN A 76 -9.14 -0.17 29.99
CA ASN A 76 -9.73 0.44 31.19
C ASN A 76 -8.80 1.29 32.07
N LEU A 77 -8.74 2.61 31.80
CA LEU A 77 -8.36 3.61 32.81
C LEU A 77 -9.55 4.15 33.62
N THR A 78 -10.74 3.58 33.47
CA THR A 78 -11.90 3.97 34.28
C THR A 78 -12.71 2.74 34.66
N GLU A 79 -13.06 2.71 35.95
CA GLU A 79 -14.12 1.92 36.59
C GLU A 79 -13.67 0.65 37.35
N ASP A 80 -13.30 0.93 38.61
CA ASP A 80 -13.59 0.25 39.88
C ASP A 80 -12.38 -0.27 40.69
N ASN A 81 -11.85 0.49 41.67
CA ASN A 81 -12.30 0.77 43.07
C ASN A 81 -11.55 -0.15 44.07
N PRO A 82 -11.07 0.30 45.25
CA PRO A 82 -11.77 1.14 46.24
C PRO A 82 -11.14 2.52 46.52
#